data_AF-E6N416-F1
#
_entry.id   AF-E6N416-F1
#
_cell.length_a   1.000
_cell.length_b   1.000
_cell.length_c   1.000
_cell.angle_alpha   90.00
_cell.angle_beta   90.00
_cell.angle_gamma   90.00
#
_symmetry.space_group_name_H-M   'P 1'
#
loop_
_entity.id
_entity.type
_entity.pdbx_description
1 polymer ?
#
loop_
_entity_poly.entity_id
_entity_poly.type
_entity_poly.pdbx_seq_one_letter_code
_entity_poly.pdbx_strand_id
1 'polypeptide(L)'
;MKSYIVVLSWIALGLALFTTLYIQNVYPLDIAVGYISRAQSAGYAEDMVSYVKQALQYMPQEGNPVWIFPTTRTDFNLINKDLNTIVGRLSTVATLPRESSAYSQALNDIRERLSVIVENVGEAMPYIMFSPTNLTIILLWLFSLLAVIRLSRKFRTEKQTALR
;
A
#
# COMPACT_ATOMS: atom_id res chain seq x y z
N MET A 1 21.09 -13.10 -30.92
CA MET A 1 20.86 -11.69 -30.51
C MET A 1 19.37 -11.30 -30.43
N LYS A 2 18.57 -11.37 -31.50
CA LYS A 2 17.17 -10.88 -31.49
C LYS A 2 16.27 -11.48 -30.39
N SER A 3 16.43 -12.76 -30.04
CA SER A 3 15.63 -13.41 -28.99
C SER A 3 15.92 -12.88 -27.57
N TYR A 4 17.17 -12.48 -27.28
CA TYR A 4 17.52 -11.92 -25.98
C TYR A 4 16.95 -10.52 -25.78
N ILE A 5 16.90 -9.72 -26.86
CA ILE A 5 16.29 -8.38 -26.82
C ILE A 5 14.82 -8.48 -26.44
N VAL A 6 14.06 -9.42 -27.03
CA VAL A 6 12.63 -9.62 -26.70
C VAL A 6 12.45 -9.97 -25.21
N VAL A 7 13.27 -10.87 -24.68
CA VAL A 7 13.20 -11.26 -23.27
C VAL A 7 13.58 -10.10 -22.35
N LEU A 8 14.65 -9.35 -22.66
CA LEU A 8 15.06 -8.19 -21.88
C LEU A 8 14.00 -7.08 -21.88
N SER A 9 13.40 -6.79 -23.04
CA SER A 9 12.28 -5.83 -23.13
C SER A 9 11.07 -6.29 -22.32
N TRP A 10 10.76 -7.60 -22.32
CA TRP A 10 9.66 -8.15 -21.54
C TRP A 10 9.92 -8.07 -20.03
N ILE A 11 11.16 -8.30 -19.58
CA ILE A 11 11.57 -8.11 -18.17
C ILE A 11 11.46 -6.63 -17.79
N ALA A 12 11.94 -5.72 -18.62
CA ALA A 12 11.85 -4.28 -18.38
C ALA A 12 10.39 -3.81 -18.26
N LEU A 13 9.50 -4.35 -19.11
CA LEU A 13 8.06 -4.12 -19.01
C LEU A 13 7.50 -4.63 -17.68
N GLY A 14 7.91 -5.82 -17.24
CA GLY A 14 7.50 -6.38 -15.94
C GLY A 14 7.91 -5.52 -14.76
N LEU A 15 9.16 -5.04 -14.76
CA LEU A 15 9.65 -4.11 -13.74
C LEU A 15 8.84 -2.83 -13.71
N ALA A 16 8.57 -2.21 -14.87
CA ALA A 16 7.75 -1.01 -14.97
C ALA A 16 6.31 -1.23 -14.50
N LEU A 17 5.71 -2.38 -14.83
CA LEU A 17 4.38 -2.75 -14.35
C LEU A 17 4.36 -2.92 -12.83
N PHE A 18 5.32 -3.65 -12.27
CA PHE A 18 5.40 -3.91 -10.84
C PHE A 18 5.61 -2.61 -10.04
N THR A 19 6.49 -1.71 -10.50
CA THR A 19 6.70 -0.41 -9.85
C THR A 19 5.44 0.46 -9.93
N THR A 20 4.73 0.44 -11.06
CA THR A 20 3.47 1.17 -11.22
C THR A 20 2.41 0.65 -10.24
N LEU A 21 2.26 -0.67 -10.12
CA LEU A 21 1.33 -1.27 -9.16
C LEU A 21 1.69 -0.90 -7.72
N TYR A 22 2.98 -0.90 -7.37
CA TYR A 22 3.44 -0.46 -6.06
C TYR A 22 3.09 1.01 -5.79
N ILE A 23 3.46 1.92 -6.70
CA ILE A 23 3.25 3.36 -6.56
C ILE A 23 1.76 3.71 -6.42
N GLN A 24 0.89 3.02 -7.17
CA GLN A 24 -0.54 3.30 -7.15
C GLN A 24 -1.24 2.74 -5.92
N ASN A 25 -0.81 1.58 -5.43
CA ASN A 25 -1.56 0.84 -4.42
C ASN A 25 -0.90 0.86 -3.03
N VAL A 26 0.40 0.61 -2.95
CA VAL A 26 1.13 0.41 -1.68
C VAL A 26 1.76 1.70 -1.17
N TYR A 27 2.38 2.48 -2.07
CA TYR A 27 3.11 3.68 -1.69
C TYR A 27 2.29 4.75 -0.93
N PRO A 28 0.98 4.97 -1.21
CA PRO A 28 0.17 5.84 -0.38
C PRO A 28 0.11 5.38 1.10
N LEU A 29 0.06 4.07 1.34
CA LEU A 29 0.08 3.51 2.70
C LEU A 29 1.44 3.71 3.38
N ASP A 30 2.55 3.61 2.64
CA ASP A 30 3.89 3.96 3.17
C ASP A 30 3.93 5.43 3.63
N ILE A 31 3.35 6.34 2.84
CA ILE A 31 3.25 7.76 3.20
C ILE A 31 2.39 7.93 4.46
N ALA A 32 1.23 7.26 4.54
CA ALA A 32 0.36 7.30 5.71
C ALA A 32 1.09 6.81 6.97
N VAL A 33 1.77 5.67 6.89
CA VAL A 33 2.60 5.11 7.99
C VAL A 33 3.73 6.07 8.36
N GLY A 34 4.36 6.72 7.38
CA GLY A 34 5.38 7.74 7.62
C GLY A 34 4.84 8.92 8.44
N TYR A 35 3.64 9.40 8.12
CA TYR A 35 2.97 10.43 8.92
C TYR A 35 2.57 9.95 10.31
N ILE A 36 2.08 8.72 10.46
CA ILE A 36 1.78 8.14 11.77
C ILE A 36 3.05 8.05 12.63
N SER A 37 4.17 7.63 12.04
CA SER A 37 5.47 7.60 12.70
C SER A 37 5.92 9.00 13.16
N ARG A 38 5.72 10.04 12.32
CA ARG A 38 5.95 11.43 12.72
C ARG A 38 5.07 11.85 13.90
N ALA A 39 3.79 11.47 13.90
CA ALA A 39 2.89 11.70 15.03
C ALA A 39 3.42 11.02 16.30
N GLN A 40 3.88 9.77 16.23
CA GLN A 40 4.42 9.07 17.40
C GLN A 40 5.64 9.78 18.00
N SER A 41 6.52 10.33 17.13
CA SER A 41 7.70 11.08 17.55
C SER A 41 7.43 12.52 18.02
N ALA A 42 6.24 13.05 17.77
CA ALA A 42 5.92 14.44 18.06
C ALA A 42 5.87 14.70 19.58
N GLY A 43 6.32 15.89 19.97
CA GLY A 43 6.35 16.32 21.37
C GLY A 43 5.02 16.87 21.90
N TYR A 44 4.15 17.34 21.00
CA TYR A 44 2.91 18.02 21.35
C TYR A 44 1.69 17.41 20.64
N ALA A 45 0.54 17.43 21.34
CA ALA A 45 -0.73 16.91 20.86
C ALA A 45 -1.19 17.54 19.54
N GLU A 46 -0.97 18.84 19.37
CA GLU A 46 -1.36 19.63 18.20
C GLU A 46 -0.61 19.14 16.94
N ASP A 47 0.69 18.86 17.08
CA ASP A 47 1.50 18.30 16.01
C ASP A 47 1.05 16.88 15.64
N MET A 48 0.74 16.06 16.66
CA MET A 48 0.19 14.72 16.44
C MET A 48 -1.13 14.77 15.67
N VAL A 49 -2.03 15.71 15.99
CA VAL A 49 -3.29 15.90 15.24
C VAL A 49 -2.99 16.20 13.78
N SER A 50 -2.07 17.12 13.50
CA SER A 50 -1.70 17.51 12.13
C SER A 50 -1.18 16.32 11.32
N TYR A 51 -0.26 15.53 11.90
CA TYR A 51 0.30 14.36 11.23
C TYR A 51 -0.73 13.24 11.03
N VAL A 52 -1.57 12.94 12.02
CA VAL A 52 -2.62 11.92 11.87
C VAL A 52 -3.63 12.33 10.80
N LYS A 53 -3.99 13.62 10.72
CA LYS A 53 -4.84 14.14 9.64
C LYS A 53 -4.19 14.02 8.26
N GLN A 54 -2.88 14.23 8.15
CA GLN A 54 -2.15 13.99 6.90
C GLN A 54 -2.17 12.50 6.53
N ALA A 55 -1.95 11.59 7.49
CA ALA A 55 -2.03 10.16 7.23
C ALA A 55 -3.39 9.73 6.65
N LEU A 56 -4.49 10.24 7.21
CA LEU A 56 -5.86 9.97 6.74
C LEU A 56 -6.09 10.32 5.27
N GLN A 57 -5.33 11.27 4.70
CA GLN A 57 -5.48 11.65 3.28
C GLN A 57 -4.94 10.60 2.31
N TYR A 58 -4.02 9.74 2.77
CA TYR A 58 -3.40 8.69 1.95
C TYR A 58 -3.98 7.30 2.22
N MET A 59 -4.87 7.17 3.20
CA MET A 59 -5.54 5.93 3.53
C MET A 59 -6.73 5.68 2.60
N PRO A 60 -6.93 4.45 2.10
CA PRO A 60 -8.19 4.04 1.51
C PRO A 60 -9.33 4.31 2.49
N GLN A 61 -10.44 4.88 2.03
CA GLN A 61 -11.54 5.27 2.92
C GLN A 61 -12.28 4.05 3.49
N GLU A 62 -12.40 2.99 2.70
CA GLU A 62 -13.20 1.82 3.03
C GLU A 62 -12.65 0.51 2.46
N GLY A 63 -13.19 -0.59 2.97
CA GLY A 63 -12.95 -1.93 2.45
C GLY A 63 -11.87 -2.70 3.18
N ASN A 64 -11.81 -4.00 2.88
CA ASN A 64 -10.80 -4.91 3.41
C ASN A 64 -10.04 -5.51 2.23
N PRO A 65 -8.72 -5.28 2.10
CA PRO A 65 -7.95 -5.81 0.98
C PRO A 65 -7.73 -7.32 1.12
N VAL A 66 -7.88 -7.88 2.31
CA VAL A 66 -7.77 -9.32 2.54
C VAL A 66 -9.03 -10.00 2.05
N TRP A 67 -8.96 -10.60 0.87
CA TRP A 67 -10.12 -11.13 0.15
C TRP A 67 -10.48 -12.57 0.49
N ILE A 68 -9.56 -13.35 1.09
CA ILE A 68 -9.83 -14.76 1.47
C ILE A 68 -10.32 -14.84 2.92
N PHE A 69 -9.59 -14.22 3.84
CA PHE A 69 -9.84 -14.31 5.28
C PHE A 69 -9.74 -12.92 5.92
N PRO A 70 -10.70 -12.01 5.62
CA PRO A 70 -10.70 -10.67 6.19
C PRO A 70 -10.77 -10.69 7.70
N THR A 71 -10.05 -9.77 8.35
CA THR A 71 -10.12 -9.55 9.79
C THR A 71 -10.43 -8.09 10.08
N THR A 72 -10.81 -7.79 11.33
CA THR A 72 -11.01 -6.40 11.77
C THR A 72 -9.73 -5.59 11.75
N ARG A 73 -8.55 -6.22 11.85
CA ARG A 73 -7.24 -5.55 11.77
C ARG A 73 -6.93 -5.03 10.38
N THR A 74 -7.49 -5.65 9.34
CA THR A 74 -7.21 -5.30 7.95
C THR A 74 -8.34 -4.47 7.32
N ASP A 75 -9.36 -4.10 8.09
CA ASP A 75 -10.49 -3.31 7.61
C ASP A 75 -10.17 -1.81 7.66
N PHE A 76 -10.05 -1.17 6.51
CA PHE A 76 -9.73 0.26 6.43
C PHE A 76 -10.84 1.14 7.00
N ASN A 77 -12.11 0.70 7.02
CA ASN A 77 -13.15 1.46 7.71
C ASN A 77 -12.86 1.58 9.20
N LEU A 78 -12.46 0.46 9.82
CA LEU A 78 -12.14 0.42 11.25
C LEU A 78 -10.84 1.16 11.55
N ILE A 79 -9.81 0.99 10.72
CA ILE A 79 -8.56 1.73 10.86
C ILE A 79 -8.79 3.25 10.78
N ASN A 80 -9.55 3.73 9.78
CA ASN A 80 -9.86 5.16 9.66
C ASN A 80 -10.69 5.66 10.86
N LYS A 81 -11.63 4.85 11.35
CA LYS A 81 -12.41 5.19 12.54
C LYS A 81 -11.52 5.33 13.78
N ASP A 82 -10.54 4.44 13.95
CA ASP A 82 -9.59 4.49 15.07
C ASP A 82 -8.69 5.73 14.97
N LEU A 83 -8.16 6.04 13.79
CA LEU A 83 -7.38 7.26 13.55
C LEU A 83 -8.20 8.54 13.82
N ASN A 84 -9.46 8.60 13.37
CA ASN A 84 -10.34 9.74 13.66
C ASN A 84 -10.65 9.87 15.16
N THR A 85 -10.82 8.74 15.86
CA THR A 85 -11.00 8.73 17.32
C THR A 85 -9.75 9.26 18.02
N ILE A 86 -8.55 8.88 17.55
CA ILE A 86 -7.27 9.42 18.04
C ILE A 86 -7.18 10.93 17.82
N VAL A 87 -7.58 11.44 16.65
CA VAL A 87 -7.63 12.89 16.40
C VAL A 87 -8.52 13.61 17.41
N GLY A 88 -9.72 13.06 17.69
CA GLY A 88 -10.62 13.60 18.70
C GLY A 88 -10.00 13.61 20.10
N ARG A 89 -9.39 12.48 20.51
CA ARG A 89 -8.71 12.37 21.81
C ARG A 89 -7.53 13.33 21.93
N LEU A 90 -6.69 13.44 20.92
CA LEU A 90 -5.57 14.38 20.90
C LEU A 90 -6.04 15.83 20.99
N SER A 91 -7.16 16.18 20.34
CA SER A 91 -7.74 17.52 20.42
C SER A 91 -8.19 17.85 21.85
N THR A 92 -8.72 16.88 22.59
CA THR A 92 -9.02 17.03 24.02
C THR A 92 -7.74 17.10 24.86
N VAL A 93 -6.72 16.30 24.57
CA VAL A 93 -5.44 16.34 25.29
C VAL A 93 -4.73 17.68 25.12
N ALA A 94 -4.85 18.31 23.94
CA ALA A 94 -4.27 19.62 23.65
C ALA A 94 -4.79 20.73 24.58
N THR A 95 -5.94 20.55 25.24
CA THR A 95 -6.47 21.54 26.20
C THR A 95 -5.90 21.35 27.62
N LEU A 96 -5.15 20.28 27.88
CA LEU A 96 -4.54 20.03 29.19
C LEU A 96 -3.24 20.84 29.34
N PRO A 97 -2.84 21.18 30.59
CA PRO A 97 -1.53 21.77 30.82
C PRO A 97 -0.41 20.84 30.38
N ARG A 98 0.52 21.33 29.56
CA ARG A 98 1.61 20.53 28.96
C ARG A 98 2.53 19.88 29.99
N GLU A 99 2.76 20.56 31.11
CA GLU A 99 3.60 20.07 32.21
C GLU A 99 2.87 19.06 33.13
N SER A 100 1.60 18.75 32.85
CA SER A 100 0.85 17.79 33.66
C SER A 100 1.27 16.35 33.34
N SER A 101 1.27 15.51 34.37
CA SER A 101 1.44 14.07 34.20
C SER A 101 0.35 13.47 33.30
N ALA A 102 -0.88 13.99 33.39
CA ALA A 102 -2.00 13.57 32.56
C ALA A 102 -1.74 13.82 31.06
N TYR A 103 -1.14 14.96 30.69
CA TYR A 103 -0.77 15.25 29.30
C TYR A 103 0.24 14.21 28.78
N SER A 104 1.37 14.05 29.48
CA SER A 104 2.42 13.10 29.09
C SER A 104 1.92 11.65 29.03
N GLN A 105 1.10 11.23 29.99
CA GLN A 105 0.52 9.89 30.01
C GLN A 105 -0.45 9.66 28.84
N ALA A 106 -1.29 10.65 28.52
CA ALA A 106 -2.21 10.56 27.40
C ALA A 106 -1.46 10.48 26.06
N LEU A 107 -0.38 11.25 25.88
CA LEU A 107 0.45 11.15 24.68
C LEU A 107 1.07 9.76 24.54
N ASN A 108 1.55 9.16 25.63
CA ASN A 108 2.13 7.81 25.60
C ASN A 108 1.10 6.73 25.23
N ASP A 109 -0.11 6.74 25.79
CA ASP A 109 -1.19 5.83 25.37
C ASP A 109 -1.54 6.00 23.89
N ILE A 110 -1.55 7.24 23.38
CA ILE A 110 -1.86 7.51 21.98
C ILE A 110 -0.73 7.00 21.06
N ARG A 111 0.54 7.16 21.44
CA ARG A 111 1.69 6.63 20.70
C ARG A 111 1.61 5.11 20.56
N GLU A 112 1.23 4.41 21.62
CA GLU A 112 1.04 2.95 21.60
C GLU A 112 -0.10 2.54 20.66
N ARG A 113 -1.23 3.24 20.72
CA ARG A 113 -2.36 2.99 19.80
C ARG A 113 -2.02 3.24 18.34
N LEU A 114 -1.26 4.29 18.06
CA LEU A 114 -0.74 4.55 16.71
C LEU A 114 0.18 3.42 16.24
N SER A 115 0.95 2.80 17.14
CA SER A 115 1.80 1.64 16.81
C SER A 115 0.96 0.45 16.35
N VAL A 116 -0.13 0.14 17.07
CA VAL A 116 -1.07 -0.90 16.68
C VAL A 116 -1.68 -0.62 15.30
N ILE A 117 -1.98 0.64 15.00
CA ILE A 117 -2.51 1.02 13.68
C ILE A 117 -1.47 0.81 12.59
N VAL A 118 -0.19 1.13 12.82
CA VAL A 118 0.89 0.85 11.86
C VAL A 118 0.98 -0.65 11.56
N GLU A 119 0.88 -1.50 12.57
CA GLU A 119 0.84 -2.96 12.38
C GLU A 119 -0.37 -3.39 11.54
N ASN A 120 -1.57 -2.90 11.87
CA ASN A 120 -2.80 -3.18 11.14
C ASN A 120 -2.71 -2.79 9.66
N VAL A 121 -2.16 -1.60 9.36
CA VAL A 121 -1.90 -1.17 7.98
C VAL A 121 -0.88 -2.09 7.31
N GLY A 122 0.21 -2.43 8.01
CA GLY A 122 1.24 -3.33 7.53
C GLY A 122 0.71 -4.73 7.18
N GLU A 123 -0.23 -5.26 7.96
CA GLU A 123 -0.92 -6.53 7.67
C GLU A 123 -1.77 -6.47 6.40
N ALA A 124 -2.35 -5.32 6.11
CA ALA A 124 -3.21 -5.09 4.94
C ALA A 124 -2.41 -4.88 3.64
N MET A 125 -1.19 -4.32 3.72
CA MET A 125 -0.37 -3.91 2.56
C MET A 125 -0.07 -5.03 1.54
N PRO A 126 0.32 -6.26 1.93
CA PRO A 126 0.57 -7.33 0.96
C PRO A 126 -0.66 -7.65 0.11
N TYR A 127 -1.86 -7.54 0.69
CA TYR A 127 -3.10 -7.87 0.00
C TYR A 127 -3.60 -6.73 -0.90
N ILE A 128 -3.21 -5.49 -0.61
CA ILE A 128 -3.35 -4.37 -1.53
C ILE A 128 -2.46 -4.59 -2.77
N MET A 129 -1.21 -5.01 -2.56
CA MET A 129 -0.30 -5.32 -3.67
C MET A 129 -0.81 -6.49 -4.51
N PHE A 130 -1.19 -7.59 -3.85
CA PHE A 130 -1.69 -8.81 -4.48
C PHE A 130 -3.23 -8.89 -4.45
N SER A 131 -3.88 -7.78 -4.77
CA SER A 131 -5.33 -7.77 -4.98
C SER A 131 -5.70 -8.65 -6.18
N PRO A 132 -6.94 -9.18 -6.26
CA PRO A 132 -7.38 -10.00 -7.39
C PRO A 132 -7.13 -9.33 -8.76
N THR A 133 -7.34 -8.01 -8.83
CA THR A 133 -7.07 -7.21 -10.02
C THR A 133 -5.57 -7.19 -10.36
N ASN A 134 -4.72 -6.89 -9.39
CA ASN A 134 -3.27 -6.81 -9.59
C ASN A 134 -2.68 -8.18 -9.96
N LEU A 135 -3.15 -9.25 -9.31
CA LEU A 135 -2.79 -10.62 -9.64
C LEU A 135 -3.16 -10.96 -11.08
N THR A 136 -4.34 -10.54 -11.55
CA THR A 136 -4.76 -10.76 -12.94
C THR A 136 -3.81 -10.05 -13.92
N ILE A 137 -3.43 -8.79 -13.64
CA ILE A 137 -2.48 -8.03 -14.47
C ILE A 137 -1.11 -8.74 -14.51
N ILE A 138 -0.60 -9.16 -13.35
CA ILE A 138 0.68 -9.88 -13.24
C ILE A 138 0.63 -11.20 -14.03
N LEU A 139 -0.44 -11.97 -13.89
CA LEU A 139 -0.64 -13.22 -14.64
C LEU A 139 -0.69 -12.96 -16.15
N LEU A 140 -1.42 -11.94 -16.60
CA LEU A 140 -1.47 -11.57 -18.02
C LEU A 140 -0.08 -11.22 -18.56
N TRP A 141 0.73 -10.47 -17.80
CA TRP A 141 2.11 -10.19 -18.17
C TRP A 141 2.95 -11.49 -18.25
N LEU A 142 2.85 -12.39 -17.27
CA LEU A 142 3.53 -13.70 -17.28
C LEU A 142 3.20 -14.53 -18.53
N PHE A 143 1.92 -14.65 -18.87
CA PHE A 143 1.49 -15.45 -20.02
C PHE A 143 1.74 -14.76 -21.37
N SER A 144 1.88 -13.43 -21.40
CA SER A 144 2.14 -12.68 -22.64
C SER A 144 3.43 -13.11 -23.35
N LEU A 145 4.48 -13.48 -22.61
CA LEU A 145 5.74 -13.94 -23.21
C LEU A 145 5.57 -15.25 -23.97
N LEU A 146 4.84 -16.20 -23.37
CA LEU A 146 4.55 -17.49 -24.00
C LEU A 146 3.73 -17.30 -25.28
N ALA A 147 2.74 -16.40 -25.24
CA ALA A 147 1.95 -16.04 -26.41
C ALA A 147 2.84 -15.47 -27.52
N VAL A 148 3.70 -14.49 -27.21
CA VAL A 148 4.62 -13.85 -28.18
C VAL A 148 5.56 -14.88 -28.81
N ILE A 149 6.14 -15.79 -28.01
CA ILE A 149 7.02 -16.86 -28.52
C ILE A 149 6.24 -17.81 -29.44
N ARG A 150 5.02 -18.21 -29.06
CA ARG A 150 4.19 -19.12 -29.86
C ARG A 150 3.77 -18.48 -31.19
N LEU A 151 3.31 -17.23 -31.16
CA LEU A 151 2.92 -16.45 -32.34
C LEU A 151 4.12 -16.25 -33.28
N SER A 152 5.26 -15.81 -32.76
CA SER A 152 6.47 -15.59 -33.57
C SER A 152 6.99 -16.86 -34.24
N ARG A 153 6.89 -18.03 -33.57
CA ARG A 153 7.19 -19.33 -34.18
C ARG A 153 6.21 -19.67 -35.31
N LYS A 154 4.91 -19.49 -35.10
CA LYS A 154 3.87 -19.76 -36.10
C LYS A 154 4.10 -18.96 -37.39
N PHE A 155 4.30 -17.64 -37.27
CA PHE A 155 4.55 -16.76 -38.42
C PHE A 155 5.85 -17.11 -39.17
N ARG A 156 6.88 -17.56 -38.44
CA ARG A 156 8.14 -18.01 -39.07
C ARG A 156 7.92 -19.26 -39.92
N THR A 157 7.11 -20.21 -39.44
CA THR A 157 6.78 -21.43 -40.19
C THR A 157 5.97 -21.12 -41.44
N GLU A 158 4.91 -20.32 -41.34
CA GLU A 158 4.07 -19.94 -42.49
C GLU A 158 4.89 -19.25 -43.60
N LYS A 159 5.80 -18.34 -43.22
CA LYS A 159 6.69 -17.67 -44.18
C LYS A 159 7.64 -18.63 -44.90
N GLN A 160 8.11 -19.70 -44.23
CA GLN A 160 8.99 -20.70 -44.85
C GLN A 160 8.23 -21.58 -45.84
N THR A 161 6.97 -21.90 -45.56
CA THR A 161 6.11 -22.69 -46.45
C THR A 161 5.73 -21.91 -47.71
N ALA A 162 5.51 -20.60 -47.60
CA ALA A 162 5.15 -19.73 -48.73
C ALA A 162 6.32 -19.41 -49.70
N LEU A 163 7.57 -19.74 -49.33
CA LEU A 163 8.78 -19.52 -50.14
C LEU A 163 9.28 -20.80 -50.84
N ARG A 164 8.57 -21.92 -50.66
CA ARG A 164 8.82 -23.20 -51.36
C ARG A 164 7.76 -23.40 -52.43
#